data_AF-A0AAW1N9N9-F1
#
_entry.id   AF-A0AAW1N9N9-F1
#
_cell.length_a   1.000
_cell.length_b   1.000
_cell.length_c   1.000
_cell.angle_alpha   90.00
_cell.angle_beta   90.00
_cell.angle_gamma   90.00
#
_symmetry.space_group_name_H-M   'P 1'
#
loop_
_entity.id
_entity.type
_entity.pdbx_description
1 polymer ?
#
loop_
_entity_poly.entity_id
_entity_poly.type
_entity_poly.pdbx_seq_one_letter_code
_entity_poly.pdbx_strand_id
1 'polypeptide(L)'
;MSLIRLPRNITNKFPICHKFSTAVLDNEEYTTTPNYPPILDLSYEKVQERKKESNYEEIKAVKTVEEKQIKLNMPKYYGFKCYMFDNEKIPSGQLPLIQHITRTHLIVKDQLPDYYNQINIDSLVDDVKKDIEEVLAMEYNHYQRKHEVLNGDIDMSARDKLFTSSICRQINRSLINSLSKTYSHLKNMQIDLDQRIESFWFAGGMNPPENIKRYRLGLEWRKHTENEPTNRAIQYTGTSTLSLRSRLPLLPIVPYSEAVNEDLKVPFFKYDPRVVGTATTHRHITNIPGFWPGETYEHGLLSYHSRTHLVGRNYNDPTDQADSLHRQGILSCFSWLNAQANYFGFTTFNDITYPLVTQCAITNGQIWSFYVYQLNTILNHSKYVQENPRNVLSPMDKFGRSTFTN
;
A
#
# COMPACT_ATOMS: atom_id res chain seq x y z
N MET A 1 6.62 18.59 58.85
CA MET A 1 6.50 17.18 58.45
C MET A 1 7.59 16.87 57.43
N SER A 2 8.66 16.20 57.86
CA SER A 2 9.84 15.92 57.06
C SER A 2 9.60 14.69 56.17
N LEU A 3 9.72 14.88 54.85
CA LEU A 3 9.75 13.78 53.87
C LEU A 3 11.19 13.29 53.75
N ILE A 4 11.49 12.20 54.44
CA ILE A 4 12.76 11.47 54.30
C ILE A 4 12.77 10.83 52.90
N ARG A 5 13.65 11.31 52.02
CA ARG A 5 13.97 10.66 50.75
C ARG A 5 14.92 9.48 51.02
N LEU A 6 14.45 8.27 50.79
CA LEU A 6 15.30 7.07 50.79
C LEU A 6 16.18 7.04 49.51
N PRO A 7 17.48 6.73 49.61
CA PRO A 7 18.35 6.59 48.45
C PRO A 7 18.03 5.31 47.67
N ARG A 8 18.07 5.41 46.33
CA ARG A 8 17.70 4.37 45.35
C ARG A 8 18.68 3.18 45.22
N ASN A 9 19.62 3.02 46.15
CA ASN A 9 20.65 1.98 46.07
C ASN A 9 20.55 0.99 47.23
N ILE A 10 19.53 0.13 47.18
CA ILE A 10 19.55 -1.17 47.88
C ILE A 10 19.11 -2.22 46.87
N THR A 11 20.02 -2.60 45.98
CA THR A 11 19.88 -3.85 45.23
C THR A 11 20.28 -4.97 46.17
N ASN A 12 19.31 -5.69 46.71
CA ASN A 12 19.56 -6.99 47.32
C ASN A 12 20.16 -7.90 46.23
N LYS A 13 21.45 -8.19 46.34
CA LYS A 13 22.12 -9.26 45.60
C LYS A 13 21.58 -10.60 46.10
N PHE A 14 20.39 -10.97 45.67
CA PHE A 14 19.98 -12.37 45.70
C PHE A 14 20.67 -13.07 44.52
N PRO A 15 21.42 -14.16 44.73
CA PRO A 15 21.90 -14.95 43.61
C PRO A 15 20.67 -15.49 42.89
N ILE A 16 20.51 -15.10 41.62
CA ILE A 16 19.57 -15.75 40.72
C ILE A 16 20.09 -17.17 40.55
N CYS A 17 19.59 -18.09 41.37
CA CYS A 17 19.79 -19.51 41.16
C CYS A 17 19.09 -19.82 39.83
N HIS A 18 19.86 -20.07 38.78
CA HIS A 18 19.34 -20.70 37.57
C HIS A 18 18.79 -22.05 38.00
N LYS A 19 17.47 -22.10 38.22
CA LYS A 19 16.77 -23.38 38.29
C LYS A 19 16.98 -24.01 36.93
N PHE A 20 17.85 -25.02 36.87
CA PHE A 20 17.87 -25.96 35.77
C PHE A 20 16.51 -26.64 35.77
N SER A 21 15.56 -26.12 35.00
CA SER A 21 14.33 -26.83 34.71
C SER A 21 14.69 -27.95 33.74
N THR A 22 15.00 -29.13 34.27
CA THR A 22 14.91 -30.36 33.50
C THR A 22 13.44 -30.50 33.12
N ALA A 23 13.11 -30.20 31.86
CA ALA A 23 11.82 -30.58 31.31
C ALA A 23 11.77 -32.12 31.36
N VAL A 24 10.92 -32.66 32.23
CA VAL A 24 10.60 -34.09 32.24
C VAL A 24 9.84 -34.35 30.95
N LEU A 25 10.54 -34.88 29.96
CA LEU A 25 9.94 -35.43 28.75
C LEU A 25 9.46 -36.83 29.10
N ASP A 26 8.13 -37.02 29.07
CA ASP A 26 7.42 -38.27 29.32
C ASP A 26 7.57 -39.23 28.12
N ASN A 27 8.80 -39.43 27.63
CA ASN A 27 9.13 -40.30 26.51
C ASN A 27 10.01 -41.44 27.02
N GLU A 28 9.59 -42.68 26.76
CA GLU A 28 10.40 -43.88 27.00
C GLU A 28 11.82 -43.67 26.45
N GLU A 29 12.81 -43.59 27.36
CA GLU A 29 14.18 -43.10 27.08
C GLU A 29 14.98 -43.94 26.06
N TYR A 30 14.44 -45.07 25.59
CA TYR A 30 15.10 -45.98 24.66
C TYR A 30 14.21 -46.28 23.45
N THR A 31 14.16 -45.33 22.51
CA THR A 31 13.71 -45.62 21.14
C THR A 31 14.85 -46.29 20.36
N THR A 32 14.53 -47.28 19.52
CA THR A 32 15.52 -48.07 18.74
C THR A 32 16.33 -47.21 17.77
N THR A 33 15.82 -46.04 17.39
CA THR A 33 16.53 -45.01 16.63
C THR A 33 16.77 -43.78 17.51
N PRO A 34 18.01 -43.32 17.69
CA PRO A 34 18.29 -42.15 18.52
C PRO A 34 17.66 -40.89 17.90
N ASN A 35 16.74 -40.26 18.63
CA ASN A 35 16.11 -39.01 18.23
C ASN A 35 16.89 -37.82 18.83
N TYR A 36 17.88 -37.31 18.10
CA TYR A 36 18.66 -36.16 18.53
C TYR A 36 17.87 -34.86 18.35
N PRO A 37 17.96 -33.92 19.31
CA PRO A 37 17.39 -32.59 19.12
C PRO A 37 18.09 -31.87 17.96
N PRO A 38 17.40 -30.93 17.27
CA PRO A 38 18.02 -30.16 16.21
C PRO A 38 19.18 -29.33 16.76
N ILE A 39 20.29 -29.29 16.01
CA ILE A 39 21.44 -28.46 16.36
C ILE A 39 21.08 -27.00 16.07
N LEU A 40 21.14 -26.15 17.10
CA LEU A 40 20.75 -24.75 17.02
C LEU A 40 21.94 -23.84 17.27
N ASP A 41 22.13 -22.82 16.43
CA ASP A 41 23.09 -21.77 16.69
C ASP A 41 22.59 -20.86 17.83
N LEU A 42 23.38 -20.80 18.91
CA LEU A 42 23.10 -20.02 20.12
C LEU A 42 23.63 -18.59 20.04
N SER A 43 24.19 -18.17 18.90
CA SER A 43 24.54 -16.79 18.65
C SER A 43 23.33 -15.87 18.85
N TYR A 44 23.56 -14.68 19.40
CA TYR A 44 22.48 -13.74 19.75
C TYR A 44 21.59 -13.41 18.55
N GLU A 45 22.19 -13.26 17.36
CA GLU A 45 21.49 -12.96 16.12
C GLU A 45 20.55 -14.09 15.70
N LYS A 46 21.03 -15.34 15.71
CA LYS A 46 20.21 -16.52 15.38
C LYS A 46 19.12 -16.78 16.42
N VAL A 47 19.36 -16.46 17.69
CA VAL A 47 18.31 -16.50 18.72
C VAL A 47 17.22 -15.45 18.44
N GLN A 48 17.60 -14.22 18.06
CA GLN A 48 16.62 -13.18 17.70
C GLN A 48 15.86 -13.50 16.42
N GLU A 49 16.54 -14.08 15.42
CA GLU A 49 15.93 -14.53 14.17
C GLU A 49 14.87 -15.60 14.43
N ARG A 50 15.22 -16.67 15.16
CA ARG A 50 14.26 -17.72 15.54
C ARG A 50 13.06 -17.19 16.32
N LYS A 51 13.29 -16.22 17.23
CA LYS A 51 12.20 -15.56 17.96
C LYS A 51 11.26 -14.79 17.01
N LYS A 52 11.80 -14.12 15.99
CA LYS A 52 10.97 -13.45 14.97
C LYS A 52 10.22 -14.46 14.12
N GLU A 53 10.86 -15.54 13.70
CA GLU A 53 10.25 -16.62 12.92
C GLU A 53 9.09 -17.27 13.66
N SER A 54 9.28 -17.64 14.92
CA SER A 54 8.21 -18.14 15.79
C SER A 54 7.03 -17.18 15.85
N ASN A 55 7.27 -15.87 16.00
CA ASN A 55 6.20 -14.87 15.98
C ASN A 55 5.50 -14.79 14.60
N TYR A 56 6.23 -14.97 13.50
CA TYR A 56 5.66 -14.95 12.15
C TYR A 56 4.82 -16.18 11.88
N GLU A 57 5.27 -17.35 12.34
CA GLU A 57 4.51 -18.60 12.28
C GLU A 57 3.24 -18.51 13.13
N GLU A 58 3.31 -17.91 14.32
CA GLU A 58 2.12 -17.63 15.12
C GLU A 58 1.11 -16.76 14.36
N ILE A 59 1.55 -15.70 13.69
CA ILE A 59 0.66 -14.83 12.88
C ILE A 59 0.06 -15.60 11.70
N LYS A 60 0.85 -16.48 11.05
CA LYS A 60 0.38 -17.32 9.94
C LYS A 60 -0.65 -18.34 10.39
N ALA A 61 -0.49 -18.91 11.58
CA ALA A 61 -1.37 -19.94 12.13
C ALA A 61 -2.76 -19.40 12.54
N VAL A 62 -2.93 -18.09 12.66
CA VAL A 62 -4.23 -17.47 12.96
C VAL A 62 -5.23 -17.73 11.84
N LYS A 63 -6.43 -18.20 12.20
CA LYS A 63 -7.45 -18.68 11.26
C LYS A 63 -8.27 -17.55 10.65
N THR A 64 -8.68 -16.57 11.46
CA THR A 64 -9.54 -15.47 10.99
C THR A 64 -8.71 -14.25 10.62
N VAL A 65 -9.27 -13.41 9.74
CA VAL A 65 -8.61 -12.20 9.24
C VAL A 65 -8.51 -11.16 10.35
N GLU A 66 -9.57 -11.02 11.13
CA GLU A 66 -9.70 -10.07 12.22
C GLU A 66 -8.69 -10.35 13.32
N GLU A 67 -8.60 -11.60 13.77
CA GLU A 67 -7.59 -12.03 14.75
C GLU A 67 -6.18 -11.79 14.22
N LYS A 68 -5.96 -11.99 12.91
CA LYS A 68 -4.65 -11.78 12.28
C LYS A 68 -4.26 -10.30 12.30
N GLN A 69 -5.20 -9.38 12.01
CA GLN A 69 -4.96 -7.94 12.11
C GLN A 69 -4.71 -7.49 13.56
N ILE A 70 -5.40 -8.09 14.55
CA ILE A 70 -5.17 -7.83 15.98
C ILE A 70 -3.79 -8.35 16.38
N LYS A 71 -3.45 -9.59 16.03
CA LYS A 71 -2.17 -10.24 16.35
C LYS A 71 -0.99 -9.47 15.75
N LEU A 72 -1.15 -8.89 14.57
CA LEU A 72 -0.15 -8.02 13.95
C LEU A 72 0.13 -6.74 14.78
N ASN A 73 -0.88 -6.24 15.50
CA ASN A 73 -0.76 -5.08 16.40
C ASN A 73 -0.25 -5.42 17.81
N MET A 74 -0.45 -6.66 18.28
CA MET A 74 -0.09 -7.08 19.65
C MET A 74 1.36 -6.80 20.09
N PRO A 75 2.41 -6.88 19.24
CA PRO A 75 3.79 -6.65 19.68
C PRO A 75 4.05 -5.27 20.29
N LYS A 76 3.19 -4.28 20.00
CA LYS A 76 3.33 -2.91 20.52
C LYS A 76 2.00 -2.35 20.97
N TYR A 77 1.83 -2.24 22.28
CA TYR A 77 0.62 -1.68 22.91
C TYR A 77 0.25 -0.28 22.40
N TYR A 78 1.24 0.59 22.14
CA TYR A 78 1.02 1.96 21.63
C TYR A 78 1.18 2.09 20.11
N GLY A 79 1.14 0.97 19.38
CA GLY A 79 1.32 0.93 17.94
C GLY A 79 2.76 1.17 17.48
N PHE A 80 2.90 1.50 16.20
CA PHE A 80 4.16 1.61 15.50
C PHE A 80 4.45 3.06 15.12
N LYS A 81 5.75 3.39 15.06
CA LYS A 81 6.20 4.63 14.45
C LYS A 81 6.12 4.45 12.93
N CYS A 82 5.06 4.95 12.34
CA CYS A 82 4.74 4.79 10.93
C CYS A 82 5.21 6.01 10.12
N TYR A 83 5.64 5.74 8.90
CA TYR A 83 5.86 6.75 7.87
C TYR A 83 4.54 6.95 7.13
N MET A 84 4.02 8.17 7.18
CA MET A 84 2.69 8.49 6.69
C MET A 84 2.75 8.93 5.24
N PHE A 85 1.95 8.27 4.40
CA PHE A 85 1.73 8.67 3.01
C PHE A 85 0.25 8.93 2.76
N ASP A 86 -0.03 10.03 2.07
CA ASP A 86 -1.37 10.42 1.66
C ASP A 86 -1.41 10.71 0.14
N ASN A 87 -2.60 11.00 -0.39
CA ASN A 87 -2.77 11.43 -1.79
C ASN A 87 -2.80 12.96 -1.94
N GLU A 88 -2.99 13.70 -0.86
CA GLU A 88 -3.24 15.15 -0.92
C GLU A 88 -1.95 15.96 -0.89
N LYS A 89 -0.92 15.53 -0.14
CA LYS A 89 0.33 16.27 0.01
C LYS A 89 1.50 15.40 -0.46
N ILE A 90 1.95 15.66 -1.68
CA ILE A 90 3.04 14.91 -2.29
C ILE A 90 4.29 15.80 -2.39
N PRO A 91 5.31 15.58 -1.54
CA PRO A 91 6.62 16.17 -1.70
C PRO A 91 7.29 15.74 -3.02
N SER A 92 8.16 16.59 -3.55
CA SER A 92 8.92 16.34 -4.76
C SER A 92 9.96 15.22 -4.59
N GLY A 93 10.27 14.51 -5.67
CA GLY A 93 11.32 13.48 -5.69
C GLY A 93 11.01 12.18 -4.93
N GLN A 94 9.74 11.89 -4.65
CA GLN A 94 9.33 10.68 -3.92
C GLN A 94 9.20 9.42 -4.79
N LEU A 95 9.20 9.52 -6.12
CA LEU A 95 8.96 8.37 -7.00
C LEU A 95 9.93 7.19 -6.75
N PRO A 96 11.26 7.39 -6.66
CA PRO A 96 12.19 6.30 -6.39
C PRO A 96 11.96 5.63 -5.02
N LEU A 97 11.58 6.41 -4.02
CA LEU A 97 11.23 5.88 -2.70
C LEU A 97 9.99 4.98 -2.79
N ILE A 98 8.95 5.42 -3.49
CA ILE A 98 7.70 4.66 -3.61
C ILE A 98 7.91 3.38 -4.37
N GLN A 99 8.69 3.42 -5.46
CA GLN A 99 9.08 2.23 -6.21
C GLN A 99 9.84 1.24 -5.32
N HIS A 100 10.77 1.72 -4.49
CA HIS A 100 11.50 0.88 -3.56
C HIS A 100 10.60 0.22 -2.50
N ILE A 101 9.79 1.00 -1.76
CA ILE A 101 9.01 0.48 -0.64
C ILE A 101 7.85 -0.43 -1.07
N THR A 102 7.35 -0.26 -2.30
CA THR A 102 6.30 -1.10 -2.89
C THR A 102 6.88 -2.23 -3.76
N ARG A 103 8.19 -2.21 -4.02
CA ARG A 103 8.88 -3.10 -4.97
C ARG A 103 8.27 -3.07 -6.37
N THR A 104 7.95 -1.87 -6.85
CA THR A 104 7.29 -1.67 -8.14
C THR A 104 8.25 -1.24 -9.22
N HIS A 105 8.13 -1.90 -10.36
CA HIS A 105 8.71 -1.47 -11.62
C HIS A 105 7.65 -0.71 -12.42
N LEU A 106 7.97 0.55 -12.75
CA LEU A 106 7.09 1.41 -13.54
C LEU A 106 7.45 1.24 -15.01
N ILE A 107 6.46 0.85 -15.82
CA ILE A 107 6.58 0.75 -17.27
C ILE A 107 5.78 1.89 -17.87
N VAL A 108 6.47 2.92 -18.35
CA VAL A 108 5.84 4.04 -19.06
C VAL A 108 5.83 3.68 -20.55
N LYS A 109 4.66 3.31 -21.06
CA LYS A 109 4.42 3.11 -22.50
C LYS A 109 3.42 4.16 -22.99
N ASP A 110 3.46 4.45 -24.28
CA ASP A 110 2.46 5.33 -24.93
C ASP A 110 1.20 4.54 -25.35
N GLN A 111 1.11 3.27 -24.95
CA GLN A 111 0.04 2.35 -25.30
C GLN A 111 -0.35 1.52 -24.08
N LEU A 112 -1.65 1.19 -23.99
CA LEU A 112 -2.18 0.24 -23.03
C LEU A 112 -1.57 -1.16 -23.23
N PRO A 113 -1.59 -2.02 -22.19
CA PRO A 113 -1.20 -3.42 -22.34
C PRO A 113 -1.92 -4.10 -23.51
N ASP A 114 -1.22 -5.01 -24.22
CA ASP A 114 -1.70 -5.65 -25.46
C ASP A 114 -3.08 -6.33 -25.31
N TYR A 115 -3.40 -6.75 -24.10
CA TYR A 115 -4.71 -7.28 -23.72
C TYR A 115 -5.87 -6.35 -24.12
N TYR A 116 -5.73 -5.03 -23.93
CA TYR A 116 -6.81 -4.08 -24.20
C TYR A 116 -7.01 -3.80 -25.69
N ASN A 117 -6.00 -4.03 -26.53
CA ASN A 117 -6.09 -3.84 -27.98
C ASN A 117 -7.03 -4.85 -28.65
N GLN A 118 -7.38 -5.95 -27.96
CA GLN A 118 -8.27 -6.99 -28.48
C GLN A 118 -9.76 -6.64 -28.33
N ILE A 119 -10.09 -5.59 -27.56
CA ILE A 119 -11.46 -5.22 -27.24
C ILE A 119 -11.96 -4.25 -28.32
N ASN A 120 -13.04 -4.61 -29.03
CA ASN A 120 -13.71 -3.70 -29.96
C ASN A 120 -14.63 -2.73 -29.19
N ILE A 121 -14.32 -1.44 -29.23
CA ILE A 121 -15.01 -0.40 -28.44
C ILE A 121 -15.80 0.56 -29.33
N ASP A 122 -15.57 0.59 -30.65
CA ASP A 122 -16.05 1.66 -31.54
C ASP A 122 -17.58 1.85 -31.46
N SER A 123 -18.34 0.75 -31.49
CA SER A 123 -19.80 0.81 -31.37
C SER A 123 -20.29 1.31 -29.99
N LEU A 124 -19.53 1.03 -28.93
CA LEU A 124 -19.87 1.46 -27.56
C LEU A 124 -19.56 2.95 -27.35
N VAL A 125 -18.53 3.48 -28.03
CA VAL A 125 -18.20 4.90 -27.95
C VAL A 125 -19.33 5.73 -28.54
N ASP A 126 -19.87 5.34 -29.68
CA ASP A 126 -20.96 6.09 -30.35
C ASP A 126 -22.22 6.18 -29.47
N ASP A 127 -22.57 5.09 -28.77
CA ASP A 127 -23.73 5.04 -27.88
C ASP A 127 -23.57 5.97 -26.65
N VAL A 128 -22.34 6.06 -26.11
CA VAL A 128 -22.07 6.76 -24.84
C VAL A 128 -21.66 8.22 -25.05
N LYS A 129 -21.11 8.54 -26.23
CA LYS A 129 -20.53 9.86 -26.52
C LYS A 129 -21.49 11.00 -26.24
N LYS A 130 -22.73 10.89 -26.71
CA LYS A 130 -23.77 11.92 -26.50
C LYS A 130 -24.07 12.12 -25.01
N ASP A 131 -24.22 11.04 -24.27
CA ASP A 131 -24.51 11.10 -22.83
C ASP A 131 -23.36 11.75 -22.04
N ILE A 132 -22.10 11.49 -22.44
CA ILE A 132 -20.93 12.14 -21.81
C ILE A 132 -20.87 13.63 -22.16
N GLU A 133 -21.14 14.01 -23.41
CA GLU A 133 -21.17 15.42 -23.82
C GLU A 133 -22.22 16.21 -23.02
N GLU A 134 -23.42 15.63 -22.82
CA GLU A 134 -24.47 16.23 -21.99
C GLU A 134 -24.05 16.37 -20.53
N VAL A 135 -23.42 15.34 -19.94
CA VAL A 135 -22.87 15.38 -18.57
C VAL A 135 -21.84 16.49 -18.41
N LEU A 136 -20.92 16.63 -19.37
CA LEU A 136 -19.90 17.68 -19.33
C LEU A 136 -20.53 19.07 -19.47
N ALA A 137 -21.46 19.26 -20.42
CA ALA A 137 -22.16 20.53 -20.59
C ALA A 137 -22.98 20.91 -19.35
N MET A 138 -23.57 19.93 -18.66
CA MET A 138 -24.33 20.14 -17.44
C MET A 138 -23.41 20.59 -16.29
N GLU A 139 -22.32 19.88 -16.03
CA GLU A 139 -21.41 20.18 -14.92
C GLU A 139 -20.65 21.48 -15.10
N TYR A 140 -20.22 21.81 -16.33
CA TYR A 140 -19.46 23.04 -16.58
C TYR A 140 -20.33 24.31 -16.64
N ASN A 141 -21.53 24.23 -17.21
CA ASN A 141 -22.31 25.44 -17.54
C ASN A 141 -23.63 25.58 -16.80
N HIS A 142 -24.31 24.48 -16.43
CA HIS A 142 -25.72 24.52 -16.02
C HIS A 142 -25.95 24.23 -14.53
N TYR A 143 -24.94 23.72 -13.82
CA TYR A 143 -25.08 23.36 -12.41
C TYR A 143 -24.49 24.42 -11.48
N GLN A 144 -25.36 25.24 -10.86
CA GLN A 144 -24.95 26.21 -9.85
C GLN A 144 -24.74 25.53 -8.49
N ARG A 145 -23.55 25.67 -7.93
CA ARG A 145 -23.20 25.06 -6.64
C ARG A 145 -23.49 26.02 -5.50
N LYS A 146 -23.79 25.45 -4.32
CA LYS A 146 -24.12 26.25 -3.12
C LYS A 146 -23.09 27.35 -2.80
N HIS A 147 -21.81 27.10 -3.02
CA HIS A 147 -20.76 28.09 -2.75
C HIS A 147 -20.71 29.23 -3.75
N GLU A 148 -21.12 28.97 -5.00
CA GLU A 148 -21.26 29.99 -6.05
C GLU A 148 -22.49 30.86 -5.79
N VAL A 149 -23.54 30.29 -5.19
CA VAL A 149 -24.75 31.04 -4.81
C VAL A 149 -24.54 31.85 -3.52
N LEU A 150 -23.82 31.29 -2.55
CA LEU A 150 -23.61 31.91 -1.24
C LEU A 150 -22.37 32.82 -1.18
N ASN A 151 -21.64 33.00 -2.29
CA ASN A 151 -20.34 33.69 -2.36
C ASN A 151 -19.39 33.29 -1.23
N GLY A 152 -19.34 31.99 -0.94
CA GLY A 152 -18.44 31.45 0.08
C GLY A 152 -17.04 31.31 -0.50
N ASP A 153 -16.03 31.90 0.16
CA ASP A 153 -14.63 31.68 -0.19
C ASP A 153 -14.27 30.19 0.03
N ILE A 154 -14.12 29.45 -1.06
CA ILE A 154 -13.63 28.07 -1.06
C ILE A 154 -12.22 28.05 -1.67
N ASP A 155 -11.33 27.30 -1.04
CA ASP A 155 -10.00 27.01 -1.58
C ASP A 155 -10.08 26.40 -2.99
N MET A 156 -9.23 26.87 -3.90
CA MET A 156 -9.20 26.43 -5.30
C MET A 156 -9.08 24.90 -5.42
N SER A 157 -8.24 24.28 -4.59
CA SER A 157 -8.06 22.82 -4.56
C SER A 157 -9.34 22.09 -4.13
N ALA A 158 -10.08 22.64 -3.17
CA ALA A 158 -11.35 22.07 -2.73
C ALA A 158 -12.44 22.22 -3.81
N ARG A 159 -12.47 23.34 -4.52
CA ARG A 159 -13.38 23.55 -5.66
C ARG A 159 -13.12 22.53 -6.76
N ASP A 160 -11.87 22.34 -7.15
CA ASP A 160 -11.45 21.37 -8.16
C ASP A 160 -11.77 19.93 -7.74
N LYS A 161 -11.59 19.59 -6.47
CA LYS A 161 -11.93 18.26 -5.93
C LYS A 161 -13.42 17.97 -6.05
N LEU A 162 -14.27 18.92 -5.68
CA LEU A 162 -15.73 18.82 -5.81
C LEU A 162 -16.15 18.72 -7.27
N PHE A 163 -15.48 19.46 -8.14
CA PHE A 163 -15.75 19.46 -9.57
C PHE A 163 -15.42 18.11 -10.21
N THR A 164 -14.19 17.67 -9.98
CA THR A 164 -13.69 16.37 -10.40
C THR A 164 -14.57 15.23 -9.90
N SER A 165 -15.00 15.26 -8.63
CA SER A 165 -15.81 14.18 -8.07
C SER A 165 -17.19 14.08 -8.69
N SER A 166 -17.84 15.20 -8.97
CA SER A 166 -19.14 15.21 -9.64
C SER A 166 -19.03 14.65 -11.07
N ILE A 167 -18.05 15.12 -11.85
CA ILE A 167 -17.79 14.62 -13.21
C ILE A 167 -17.53 13.11 -13.19
N CYS A 168 -16.61 12.63 -12.34
CA CYS A 168 -16.28 11.20 -12.27
C CYS A 168 -17.52 10.36 -11.94
N ARG A 169 -18.35 10.81 -11.00
CA ARG A 169 -19.59 10.11 -10.62
C ARG A 169 -20.58 10.03 -11.78
N GLN A 170 -20.76 11.13 -12.52
CA GLN A 170 -21.72 11.18 -13.62
C GLN A 170 -21.25 10.42 -14.85
N ILE A 171 -19.97 10.55 -15.22
CA ILE A 171 -19.37 9.75 -16.30
C ILE A 171 -19.50 8.26 -15.96
N ASN A 172 -19.12 7.86 -14.75
CA ASN A 172 -19.22 6.45 -14.34
C ASN A 172 -20.68 5.96 -14.36
N ARG A 173 -21.64 6.79 -13.95
CA ARG A 173 -23.07 6.47 -14.01
C ARG A 173 -23.55 6.28 -15.45
N SER A 174 -23.16 7.18 -16.35
CA SER A 174 -23.49 7.07 -17.78
C SER A 174 -22.92 5.79 -18.39
N LEU A 175 -21.63 5.52 -18.15
CA LEU A 175 -20.94 4.32 -18.60
C LEU A 175 -21.63 3.05 -18.11
N ILE A 176 -21.92 2.93 -16.81
CA ILE A 176 -22.54 1.72 -16.24
C ILE A 176 -23.96 1.54 -16.79
N ASN A 177 -24.73 2.60 -16.95
CA ASN A 177 -26.09 2.51 -17.48
C ASN A 177 -26.12 2.03 -18.94
N SER A 178 -25.17 2.47 -19.76
CA SER A 178 -25.06 2.01 -21.15
C SER A 178 -24.51 0.59 -21.21
N LEU A 179 -23.36 0.35 -20.58
CA LEU A 179 -22.63 -0.91 -20.67
C LEU A 179 -23.34 -2.07 -19.97
N SER A 180 -24.14 -1.84 -18.93
CA SER A 180 -24.89 -2.90 -18.22
C SER A 180 -25.95 -3.59 -19.07
N LYS A 181 -26.35 -2.99 -20.21
CA LYS A 181 -27.25 -3.62 -21.18
C LYS A 181 -26.55 -4.78 -21.91
N THR A 182 -25.30 -4.55 -22.30
CA THR A 182 -24.48 -5.50 -23.05
C THR A 182 -23.77 -6.48 -22.12
N TYR A 183 -23.26 -6.00 -20.99
CA TYR A 183 -22.40 -6.75 -20.08
C TYR A 183 -23.10 -7.02 -18.75
N SER A 184 -23.55 -8.26 -18.56
CA SER A 184 -24.27 -8.68 -17.35
C SER A 184 -23.44 -8.61 -16.07
N HIS A 185 -22.12 -8.80 -16.17
CA HIS A 185 -21.21 -8.76 -15.01
C HIS A 185 -21.19 -7.37 -14.33
N LEU A 186 -21.47 -6.29 -15.06
CA LEU A 186 -21.54 -4.94 -14.51
C LEU A 186 -22.76 -4.72 -13.60
N LYS A 187 -23.81 -5.55 -13.73
CA LYS A 187 -24.98 -5.50 -12.84
C LYS A 187 -24.66 -5.95 -11.43
N ASN A 188 -23.66 -6.84 -11.29
CA ASN A 188 -23.20 -7.39 -10.02
C ASN A 188 -21.97 -6.62 -9.50
N MET A 189 -21.89 -5.33 -9.78
CA MET A 189 -20.78 -4.47 -9.34
C MET A 189 -21.26 -3.56 -8.22
N GLN A 190 -20.39 -3.36 -7.23
CA GLN A 190 -20.63 -2.40 -6.15
C GLN A 190 -19.83 -1.13 -6.41
N ILE A 191 -20.50 0.02 -6.26
CA ILE A 191 -19.91 1.34 -6.43
C ILE A 191 -19.82 1.99 -5.05
N ASP A 192 -18.61 2.32 -4.63
CA ASP A 192 -18.38 3.08 -3.40
C ASP A 192 -17.98 4.50 -3.72
N LEU A 193 -18.50 5.45 -2.95
CA LEU A 193 -18.16 6.87 -3.04
C LEU A 193 -17.28 7.24 -1.85
N ASP A 194 -16.23 8.03 -2.12
CA ASP A 194 -15.33 8.56 -1.08
C ASP A 194 -14.79 7.47 -0.14
N GLN A 195 -14.41 6.33 -0.72
CA GLN A 195 -13.97 5.14 0.01
C GLN A 195 -12.68 5.42 0.79
N ARG A 196 -12.68 5.08 2.08
CA ARG A 196 -11.49 5.14 2.95
C ARG A 196 -10.59 3.94 2.69
N ILE A 197 -9.37 4.20 2.25
CA ILE A 197 -8.34 3.20 2.00
C ILE A 197 -7.20 3.41 2.98
N GLU A 198 -6.90 2.41 3.80
CA GLU A 198 -5.73 2.38 4.68
C GLU A 198 -4.96 1.10 4.45
N SER A 199 -3.63 1.20 4.41
CA SER A 199 -2.79 0.06 4.10
C SER A 199 -1.47 0.18 4.84
N PHE A 200 -1.05 -0.92 5.44
CA PHE A 200 0.17 -1.03 6.19
C PHE A 200 1.06 -2.14 5.66
N TRP A 201 2.37 -1.87 5.64
CA TRP A 201 3.36 -2.89 5.37
C TRP A 201 4.72 -2.52 5.95
N PHE A 202 5.62 -3.51 6.05
CA PHE A 202 7.02 -3.26 6.37
C PHE A 202 7.84 -3.18 5.08
N ALA A 203 8.61 -2.11 4.93
CA ALA A 203 9.58 -1.94 3.86
C ALA A 203 11.01 -2.06 4.43
N GLY A 204 11.77 -3.04 3.97
CA GLY A 204 13.15 -3.29 4.38
C GLY A 204 14.19 -2.71 3.40
N GLY A 205 15.47 -2.91 3.71
CA GLY A 205 16.59 -2.54 2.82
C GLY A 205 17.17 -1.14 3.03
N MET A 206 16.41 -0.22 3.62
CA MET A 206 16.89 1.16 3.90
C MET A 206 17.89 1.23 5.06
N ASN A 207 18.81 2.20 4.98
CA ASN A 207 19.81 2.47 6.01
C ASN A 207 19.14 2.81 7.35
N PRO A 208 19.74 2.42 8.49
CA PRO A 208 19.17 2.74 9.80
C PRO A 208 19.23 4.26 10.08
N PRO A 209 18.21 4.80 10.75
CA PRO A 209 18.22 6.19 11.18
C PRO A 209 19.24 6.38 12.31
N GLU A 210 19.68 7.62 12.48
CA GLU A 210 20.75 7.99 13.41
C GLU A 210 20.50 7.55 14.85
N ASN A 211 19.25 7.60 15.31
CA ASN A 211 18.89 7.12 16.65
C ASN A 211 19.10 5.61 16.83
N ILE A 212 18.87 4.81 15.78
CA ILE A 212 19.13 3.37 15.82
C ILE A 212 20.64 3.10 15.76
N LYS A 213 21.39 3.85 14.95
CA LYS A 213 22.85 3.75 14.91
C LYS A 213 23.47 4.02 16.28
N ARG A 214 23.10 5.13 16.92
CA ARG A 214 23.54 5.49 18.28
C ARG A 214 23.19 4.41 19.31
N TYR A 215 21.99 3.84 19.22
CA TYR A 215 21.58 2.76 20.10
C TYR A 215 22.43 1.49 19.91
N ARG A 216 22.75 1.12 18.67
CA ARG A 216 23.62 -0.03 18.37
C ARG A 216 25.06 0.21 18.80
N LEU A 217 25.59 1.42 18.59
CA LEU A 217 26.94 1.81 19.02
C LEU A 217 27.12 1.79 20.54
N GLY A 218 26.06 2.10 21.29
CA GLY A 218 26.06 2.04 22.76
C GLY A 218 26.16 0.62 23.33
N LEU A 219 26.04 -0.42 22.51
CA LEU A 219 26.10 -1.83 22.92
C LEU A 219 27.31 -2.49 22.24
N GLU A 220 28.35 -2.84 23.02
CA GLU A 220 29.60 -3.46 22.54
C GLU A 220 29.34 -4.60 21.53
N TRP A 221 28.45 -5.53 21.87
CA TRP A 221 28.12 -6.71 21.06
C TRP A 221 27.22 -6.44 19.84
N ARG A 222 26.83 -5.18 19.58
CA ARG A 222 26.04 -4.78 18.40
C ARG A 222 26.74 -3.75 17.52
N LYS A 223 27.97 -3.33 17.85
CA LYS A 223 28.72 -2.35 17.06
C LYS A 223 28.94 -2.82 15.62
N HIS A 224 29.19 -4.12 15.40
CA HIS A 224 29.34 -4.66 14.04
C HIS A 224 28.06 -4.57 13.19
N THR A 225 26.89 -4.53 13.83
CA THR A 225 25.58 -4.41 13.17
C THR A 225 25.12 -2.95 12.94
N GLU A 226 25.97 -1.95 13.20
CA GLU A 226 25.58 -0.54 13.19
C GLU A 226 24.82 -0.15 11.92
N ASN A 227 25.39 -0.47 10.76
CA ASN A 227 24.89 -0.09 9.44
C ASN A 227 23.87 -1.07 8.86
N GLU A 228 23.47 -2.11 9.59
CA GLU A 228 22.50 -3.08 9.08
C GLU A 228 21.16 -2.41 8.75
N PRO A 229 20.55 -2.74 7.60
CA PRO A 229 19.29 -2.16 7.19
C PRO A 229 18.18 -2.51 8.18
N THR A 230 17.19 -1.62 8.30
CA THR A 230 16.10 -1.76 9.27
C THR A 230 14.74 -1.57 8.62
N ASN A 231 13.77 -2.36 9.04
CA ASN A 231 12.40 -2.26 8.54
C ASN A 231 11.77 -0.92 8.91
N ARG A 232 11.14 -0.29 7.92
CA ARG A 232 10.29 0.89 8.07
C ARG A 232 8.85 0.45 8.06
N ALA A 233 8.11 0.89 9.08
CA ALA A 233 6.68 0.67 9.17
C ALA A 233 6.01 1.74 8.30
N ILE A 234 5.40 1.35 7.19
CA ILE A 234 4.78 2.28 6.25
C ILE A 234 3.28 2.23 6.45
N GLN A 235 2.64 3.41 6.49
CA GLN A 235 1.20 3.54 6.55
C GLN A 235 0.73 4.49 5.45
N TYR A 236 -0.17 3.99 4.62
CA TYR A 236 -0.94 4.78 3.68
C TYR A 236 -2.32 5.12 4.24
N THR A 237 -2.75 6.35 4.01
CA THR A 237 -4.12 6.82 4.27
C THR A 237 -4.59 7.61 3.06
N GLY A 238 -5.56 7.08 2.33
CA GLY A 238 -6.09 7.70 1.12
C GLY A 238 -7.61 7.61 1.05
N THR A 239 -8.17 8.47 0.21
CA THR A 239 -9.56 8.39 -0.22
C THR A 239 -9.60 8.25 -1.73
N SER A 240 -10.45 7.34 -2.21
CA SER A 240 -10.82 7.28 -3.63
C SER A 240 -12.11 8.04 -3.83
N THR A 241 -12.20 8.81 -4.91
CA THR A 241 -13.40 9.56 -5.26
C THR A 241 -14.56 8.63 -5.59
N LEU A 242 -14.25 7.55 -6.30
CA LEU A 242 -15.19 6.51 -6.68
C LEU A 242 -14.41 5.20 -6.87
N SER A 243 -14.88 4.12 -6.31
CA SER A 243 -14.28 2.79 -6.46
C SER A 243 -15.32 1.80 -7.00
N LEU A 244 -14.90 0.95 -7.93
CA LEU A 244 -15.68 -0.15 -8.46
C LEU A 244 -15.16 -1.46 -7.90
N ARG A 245 -16.05 -2.23 -7.25
CA ARG A 245 -15.75 -3.54 -6.70
C ARG A 245 -16.61 -4.62 -7.31
N SER A 246 -16.06 -5.83 -7.41
CA SER A 246 -16.80 -6.99 -7.87
C SER A 246 -16.46 -8.24 -7.07
N ARG A 247 -17.21 -9.32 -7.34
CA ARG A 247 -17.03 -10.60 -6.67
C ARG A 247 -15.80 -11.34 -7.17
N LEU A 248 -15.42 -11.15 -8.43
CA LEU A 248 -14.31 -11.87 -9.07
C LEU A 248 -13.12 -10.94 -9.30
N PRO A 249 -11.87 -11.44 -9.17
CA PRO A 249 -10.69 -10.64 -9.48
C PRO A 249 -10.57 -10.34 -10.97
N LEU A 250 -9.87 -9.25 -11.30
CA LEU A 250 -9.38 -9.03 -12.66
C LEU A 250 -8.34 -10.09 -13.03
N LEU A 251 -8.25 -10.38 -14.33
CA LEU A 251 -7.23 -11.27 -14.86
C LEU A 251 -5.84 -10.63 -14.76
N PRO A 252 -4.78 -11.43 -14.55
CA PRO A 252 -3.42 -10.96 -14.61
C PRO A 252 -3.10 -10.38 -16.00
N ILE A 253 -2.41 -9.24 -16.02
CA ILE A 253 -1.89 -8.62 -17.25
C ILE A 253 -0.73 -9.46 -17.78
N VAL A 254 0.11 -9.90 -16.85
CA VAL A 254 1.33 -10.66 -17.08
C VAL A 254 1.25 -11.96 -16.26
N PRO A 255 1.61 -13.12 -16.82
CA PRO A 255 1.65 -14.38 -16.07
C PRO A 255 2.44 -14.26 -14.78
N TYR A 256 1.98 -14.94 -13.72
CA TYR A 256 2.61 -14.86 -12.40
C TYR A 256 4.08 -15.33 -12.38
N SER A 257 4.45 -16.23 -13.31
CA SER A 257 5.83 -16.69 -13.50
C SER A 257 6.79 -15.59 -13.94
N GLU A 258 6.32 -14.62 -14.71
CA GLU A 258 7.14 -13.51 -15.21
C GLU A 258 7.42 -12.45 -14.13
N ALA A 259 6.79 -12.55 -12.96
CA ALA A 259 7.09 -11.67 -11.82
C ALA A 259 8.56 -11.76 -11.36
N VAL A 260 9.25 -12.87 -11.68
CA VAL A 260 10.65 -13.16 -11.32
C VAL A 260 11.64 -12.55 -12.33
N ASN A 261 11.18 -11.92 -13.41
CA ASN A 261 12.06 -11.45 -14.47
C ASN A 261 13.05 -10.37 -13.98
N GLU A 262 14.34 -10.58 -14.27
CA GLU A 262 15.45 -9.69 -13.93
C GLU A 262 15.39 -8.34 -14.68
N ASP A 263 14.66 -8.29 -15.80
CA ASP A 263 14.44 -7.07 -16.57
C ASP A 263 13.64 -6.01 -15.78
N LEU A 264 12.83 -6.44 -14.80
CA LEU A 264 11.98 -5.57 -13.97
C LEU A 264 12.79 -4.91 -12.84
N LYS A 265 13.78 -4.08 -13.19
CA LYS A 265 14.64 -3.43 -12.20
C LYS A 265 13.89 -2.37 -11.41
N VAL A 266 13.85 -2.54 -10.09
CA VAL A 266 13.28 -1.57 -9.16
C VAL A 266 14.40 -0.65 -8.64
N PRO A 267 14.23 0.69 -8.68
CA PRO A 267 15.22 1.59 -8.12
C PRO A 267 15.34 1.40 -6.60
N PHE A 268 16.58 1.37 -6.13
CA PHE A 268 16.87 1.16 -4.71
C PHE A 268 17.02 2.51 -3.99
N PHE A 269 16.18 2.74 -2.99
CA PHE A 269 16.23 3.95 -2.17
C PHE A 269 16.94 3.68 -0.84
N LYS A 270 18.12 4.28 -0.66
CA LYS A 270 19.01 4.02 0.49
C LYS A 270 18.66 4.80 1.75
N TYR A 271 18.14 6.00 1.57
CA TYR A 271 18.01 6.99 2.64
C TYR A 271 16.75 6.77 3.49
N ASP A 272 16.67 7.49 4.61
CA ASP A 272 15.45 7.51 5.39
C ASP A 272 14.36 8.29 4.62
N PRO A 273 13.10 7.81 4.54
CA PRO A 273 12.02 8.49 3.84
C PRO A 273 11.82 9.96 4.29
N ARG A 274 12.20 10.30 5.53
CA ARG A 274 12.17 11.68 6.04
C ARG A 274 12.96 12.67 5.19
N VAL A 275 14.00 12.21 4.49
CA VAL A 275 14.83 13.06 3.61
C VAL A 275 14.01 13.63 2.46
N VAL A 276 13.00 12.90 1.98
CA VAL A 276 12.08 13.34 0.92
C VAL A 276 10.76 13.87 1.50
N GLY A 277 10.79 14.40 2.72
CA GLY A 277 9.67 15.13 3.31
C GLY A 277 8.54 14.27 3.87
N THR A 278 8.71 12.94 4.04
CA THR A 278 7.67 12.11 4.66
C THR A 278 7.58 12.36 6.17
N ALA A 279 6.38 12.63 6.67
CA ALA A 279 6.13 12.75 8.09
C ALA A 279 6.05 11.38 8.78
N THR A 280 6.32 11.35 10.08
CA THR A 280 6.13 10.14 10.90
C THR A 280 5.17 10.38 12.04
N THR A 281 4.28 9.43 12.29
CA THR A 281 3.35 9.47 13.43
C THR A 281 3.35 8.13 14.14
N HIS A 282 2.86 8.09 15.38
CA HIS A 282 2.61 6.84 16.08
C HIS A 282 1.15 6.42 15.87
N ARG A 283 0.94 5.20 15.35
CA ARG A 283 -0.40 4.67 15.08
C ARG A 283 -0.44 3.15 15.19
N HIS A 284 -1.60 2.61 15.50
CA HIS A 284 -1.88 1.21 15.26
C HIS A 284 -1.91 0.91 13.77
N ILE A 285 -1.52 -0.31 13.43
CA ILE A 285 -1.56 -0.82 12.07
C ILE A 285 -3.02 -0.94 11.65
N THR A 286 -3.35 -0.33 10.53
CA THR A 286 -4.68 -0.42 9.93
C THR A 286 -4.57 -0.81 8.46
N ASN A 287 -5.32 -1.86 8.11
CA ASN A 287 -5.57 -2.31 6.75
C ASN A 287 -7.08 -2.24 6.52
N ILE A 288 -7.52 -1.33 5.66
CA ILE A 288 -8.93 -1.09 5.35
C ILE A 288 -9.01 -0.90 3.84
N PRO A 289 -9.51 -1.88 3.07
CA PRO A 289 -9.73 -1.74 1.63
C PRO A 289 -10.95 -0.87 1.32
N GLY A 290 -11.74 -0.55 2.35
CA GLY A 290 -12.93 0.30 2.29
C GLY A 290 -14.26 -0.45 2.32
N PHE A 291 -14.22 -1.71 2.75
CA PHE A 291 -15.35 -2.53 3.17
C PHE A 291 -14.92 -3.32 4.42
N TRP A 292 -15.86 -3.97 5.11
CA TRP A 292 -15.57 -4.81 6.27
C TRP A 292 -15.36 -6.28 5.87
N PRO A 293 -14.57 -7.06 6.62
CA PRO A 293 -14.45 -8.50 6.37
C PRO A 293 -15.83 -9.18 6.29
N GLY A 294 -15.98 -10.12 5.36
CA GLY A 294 -17.24 -10.84 5.12
C GLY A 294 -18.16 -10.23 4.06
N GLU A 295 -17.76 -9.11 3.45
CA GLU A 295 -18.43 -8.58 2.25
C GLU A 295 -18.26 -9.55 1.05
N THR A 296 -19.23 -9.57 0.13
CA THR A 296 -19.19 -10.48 -1.02
C THR A 296 -18.42 -9.93 -2.22
N TYR A 297 -18.33 -8.60 -2.33
CA TYR A 297 -17.66 -7.89 -3.43
C TYR A 297 -16.26 -7.44 -3.00
N GLU A 298 -15.35 -8.39 -2.82
CA GLU A 298 -14.06 -8.13 -2.17
C GLU A 298 -12.97 -7.58 -3.11
N HIS A 299 -13.15 -7.73 -4.43
CA HIS A 299 -12.12 -7.42 -5.42
C HIS A 299 -12.30 -6.02 -6.02
N GLY A 300 -11.26 -5.19 -5.95
CA GLY A 300 -11.23 -3.87 -6.58
C GLY A 300 -10.93 -3.96 -8.09
N LEU A 301 -11.76 -3.32 -8.90
CA LEU A 301 -11.61 -3.28 -10.36
C LEU A 301 -10.96 -1.98 -10.83
N LEU A 302 -11.60 -0.85 -10.52
CA LEU A 302 -11.22 0.47 -10.99
C LEU A 302 -11.42 1.49 -9.87
N SER A 303 -10.40 2.30 -9.61
CA SER A 303 -10.50 3.44 -8.70
C SER A 303 -10.30 4.77 -9.42
N TYR A 304 -11.08 5.78 -9.02
CA TYR A 304 -10.94 7.15 -9.51
C TYR A 304 -10.31 8.01 -8.42
N HIS A 305 -9.34 8.82 -8.81
CA HIS A 305 -8.66 9.72 -7.90
C HIS A 305 -8.53 11.11 -8.51
N SER A 306 -8.58 12.11 -7.64
CA SER A 306 -8.33 13.50 -8.02
C SER A 306 -6.83 13.79 -8.12
N ARG A 307 -6.44 14.66 -9.06
CA ARG A 307 -5.09 15.24 -9.18
C ARG A 307 -4.95 16.62 -8.52
N THR A 308 -5.84 16.97 -7.59
CA THR A 308 -5.86 18.29 -6.91
C THR A 308 -4.54 18.65 -6.22
N HIS A 309 -3.74 17.66 -5.83
CA HIS A 309 -2.41 17.88 -5.24
C HIS A 309 -1.43 18.64 -6.17
N LEU A 310 -1.72 18.72 -7.48
CA LEU A 310 -0.90 19.46 -8.45
C LEU A 310 -1.19 20.98 -8.47
N VAL A 311 -2.39 21.41 -8.07
CA VAL A 311 -2.85 22.81 -8.20
C VAL A 311 -2.00 23.78 -7.35
N GLY A 312 -1.51 23.32 -6.19
CA GLY A 312 -0.75 24.12 -5.24
C GLY A 312 0.77 23.96 -5.32
N ARG A 313 1.33 23.47 -6.44
CA ARG A 313 2.78 23.24 -6.56
C ARG A 313 3.52 24.49 -7.02
N ASN A 314 4.55 24.89 -6.27
CA ASN A 314 5.19 26.21 -6.39
C ASN A 314 6.15 26.39 -7.58
N TYR A 315 6.40 25.36 -8.41
CA TYR A 315 7.46 25.42 -9.44
C TYR A 315 7.05 24.95 -10.84
N ASN A 316 5.84 24.42 -11.02
CA ASN A 316 5.30 23.95 -12.31
C ASN A 316 6.27 23.13 -13.19
N ASP A 317 7.21 22.41 -12.57
CA ASP A 317 8.14 21.55 -13.27
C ASP A 317 7.39 20.33 -13.85
N PRO A 318 7.35 20.14 -15.19
CA PRO A 318 6.65 19.03 -15.81
C PRO A 318 7.14 17.67 -15.34
N THR A 319 8.43 17.55 -15.00
CA THR A 319 9.02 16.28 -14.54
C THR A 319 8.53 15.94 -13.13
N ASP A 320 8.57 16.90 -12.21
CA ASP A 320 8.05 16.73 -10.85
C ASP A 320 6.53 16.45 -10.84
N GLN A 321 5.78 17.08 -11.74
CA GLN A 321 4.34 16.82 -11.91
C GLN A 321 4.07 15.38 -12.38
N ALA A 322 4.82 14.90 -13.37
CA ALA A 322 4.73 13.52 -13.84
C ALA A 322 5.09 12.53 -12.73
N ASP A 323 6.20 12.76 -12.03
CA ASP A 323 6.65 11.93 -10.90
C ASP A 323 5.61 11.84 -9.78
N SER A 324 4.94 12.95 -9.49
CA SER A 324 3.85 13.00 -8.49
C SER A 324 2.65 12.17 -8.90
N LEU A 325 2.26 12.24 -10.17
CA LEU A 325 1.16 11.45 -10.71
C LEU A 325 1.51 9.95 -10.68
N HIS A 326 2.71 9.58 -11.13
CA HIS A 326 3.19 8.20 -11.09
C HIS A 326 3.23 7.67 -9.66
N ARG A 327 3.75 8.48 -8.74
CA ARG A 327 3.76 8.16 -7.32
C ARG A 327 2.35 7.95 -6.79
N GLN A 328 1.40 8.81 -7.12
CA GLN A 328 0.01 8.67 -6.69
C GLN A 328 -0.61 7.39 -7.24
N GLY A 329 -0.44 7.12 -8.54
CA GLY A 329 -0.98 5.92 -9.20
C GLY A 329 -0.44 4.63 -8.61
N ILE A 330 0.88 4.52 -8.45
CA ILE A 330 1.52 3.36 -7.83
C ILE A 330 1.00 3.16 -6.40
N LEU A 331 1.01 4.22 -5.60
CA LEU A 331 0.71 4.11 -4.19
C LEU A 331 -0.76 3.84 -3.91
N SER A 332 -1.68 4.46 -4.67
CA SER A 332 -3.12 4.21 -4.50
C SER A 332 -3.48 2.78 -4.89
N CYS A 333 -2.97 2.29 -6.03
CA CYS A 333 -3.20 0.93 -6.49
C CYS A 333 -2.61 -0.12 -5.54
N PHE A 334 -1.32 0.04 -5.20
CA PHE A 334 -0.64 -0.86 -4.27
C PHE A 334 -1.37 -0.91 -2.93
N SER A 335 -1.72 0.24 -2.37
CA SER A 335 -2.31 0.29 -1.04
C SER A 335 -3.69 -0.36 -1.01
N TRP A 336 -4.48 -0.16 -2.07
CA TRP A 336 -5.80 -0.79 -2.18
C TRP A 336 -5.70 -2.31 -2.32
N LEU A 337 -4.83 -2.80 -3.21
CA LEU A 337 -4.61 -4.24 -3.37
C LEU A 337 -3.96 -4.89 -2.16
N ASN A 338 -3.00 -4.23 -1.50
CA ASN A 338 -2.40 -4.73 -0.28
C ASN A 338 -3.43 -4.80 0.85
N ALA A 339 -4.35 -3.84 0.95
CA ALA A 339 -5.44 -3.90 1.93
C ALA A 339 -6.41 -5.05 1.63
N GLN A 340 -6.75 -5.29 0.35
CA GLN A 340 -7.54 -6.46 -0.08
C GLN A 340 -6.81 -7.78 0.21
N ALA A 341 -5.51 -7.88 -0.10
CA ALA A 341 -4.68 -9.05 0.20
C ALA A 341 -4.66 -9.35 1.71
N ASN A 342 -4.58 -8.31 2.55
CA ASN A 342 -4.69 -8.44 3.99
C ASN A 342 -6.05 -9.00 4.43
N TYR A 343 -7.13 -8.69 3.70
CA TYR A 343 -8.46 -9.21 3.95
C TYR A 343 -8.66 -10.64 3.44
N PHE A 344 -7.90 -11.05 2.42
CA PHE A 344 -7.80 -12.46 2.01
C PHE A 344 -6.92 -13.31 2.95
N GLY A 345 -6.35 -12.71 4.00
CA GLY A 345 -5.54 -13.41 5.01
C GLY A 345 -4.03 -13.46 4.70
N PHE A 346 -3.58 -12.82 3.62
CA PHE A 346 -2.16 -12.56 3.36
C PHE A 346 -1.64 -11.45 4.29
N THR A 347 -0.33 -11.38 4.52
CA THR A 347 0.28 -10.33 5.35
C THR A 347 1.69 -10.04 4.90
N THR A 348 2.36 -9.05 5.51
CA THR A 348 3.79 -8.78 5.25
C THR A 348 4.71 -9.99 5.47
N PHE A 349 4.23 -11.02 6.18
CA PHE A 349 4.96 -12.26 6.48
C PHE A 349 4.46 -13.47 5.67
N ASN A 350 3.32 -13.34 5.00
CA ASN A 350 2.69 -14.40 4.21
C ASN A 350 2.33 -13.86 2.83
N ASP A 351 3.11 -14.24 1.81
CA ASP A 351 2.94 -13.71 0.45
C ASP A 351 1.63 -14.12 -0.19
N ILE A 352 1.23 -13.38 -1.21
CA ILE A 352 0.12 -13.75 -2.08
C ILE A 352 0.49 -14.97 -2.93
N THR A 353 -0.49 -15.83 -3.19
CA THR A 353 -0.32 -17.05 -4.01
C THR A 353 -0.74 -16.86 -5.47
N TYR A 354 -1.46 -15.78 -5.76
CA TYR A 354 -1.92 -15.38 -7.08
C TYR A 354 -1.82 -13.86 -7.22
N PRO A 355 -1.62 -13.34 -8.44
CA PRO A 355 -1.53 -11.91 -8.67
C PRO A 355 -2.90 -11.25 -8.48
N LEU A 356 -2.90 -10.04 -7.93
CA LEU A 356 -4.09 -9.18 -7.85
C LEU A 356 -3.91 -8.01 -8.79
N VAL A 357 -4.95 -7.66 -9.56
CA VAL A 357 -4.90 -6.56 -10.53
C VAL A 357 -5.96 -5.54 -10.21
N THR A 358 -5.60 -4.26 -10.32
CA THR A 358 -6.53 -3.12 -10.28
C THR A 358 -6.18 -2.13 -11.37
N GLN A 359 -7.16 -1.36 -11.79
CA GLN A 359 -7.02 -0.19 -12.65
C GLN A 359 -7.24 1.08 -11.83
N CYS A 360 -6.66 2.19 -12.27
CA CYS A 360 -6.78 3.48 -11.62
C CYS A 360 -6.81 4.61 -12.65
N ALA A 361 -7.74 5.54 -12.48
CA ALA A 361 -7.86 6.75 -13.27
C ALA A 361 -7.63 7.98 -12.37
N ILE A 362 -6.61 8.78 -12.69
CA ILE A 362 -6.30 10.03 -12.01
C ILE A 362 -6.70 11.21 -12.91
N THR A 363 -7.57 12.10 -12.43
CA THR A 363 -8.14 13.18 -13.26
C THR A 363 -8.43 14.46 -12.49
N ASN A 364 -8.53 15.59 -13.21
CA ASN A 364 -9.12 16.86 -12.73
C ASN A 364 -10.46 17.18 -13.43
N GLY A 365 -11.05 16.19 -14.11
CA GLY A 365 -12.23 16.37 -14.96
C GLY A 365 -11.92 16.71 -16.42
N GLN A 366 -10.72 17.22 -16.72
CA GLN A 366 -10.29 17.53 -18.10
C GLN A 366 -9.21 16.56 -18.59
N ILE A 367 -8.16 16.40 -17.79
CA ILE A 367 -6.98 15.61 -18.13
C ILE A 367 -7.04 14.31 -17.34
N TRP A 368 -6.98 13.20 -18.06
CA TRP A 368 -7.05 11.85 -17.51
C TRP A 368 -5.70 11.16 -17.59
N SER A 369 -5.39 10.36 -16.58
CA SER A 369 -4.18 9.52 -16.55
C SER A 369 -4.58 8.13 -16.09
N PHE A 370 -4.27 7.13 -16.91
CA PHE A 370 -4.68 5.76 -16.70
C PHE A 370 -3.51 4.90 -16.23
N TYR A 371 -3.77 4.10 -15.22
CA TYR A 371 -2.80 3.19 -14.61
C TYR A 371 -3.42 1.81 -14.51
N VAL A 372 -2.64 0.79 -14.82
CA VAL A 372 -2.98 -0.59 -14.49
C VAL A 372 -1.88 -1.11 -13.59
N TYR A 373 -2.26 -1.84 -12.55
CA TYR A 373 -1.33 -2.28 -11.53
C TYR A 373 -1.59 -3.74 -11.20
N GLN A 374 -0.53 -4.55 -11.23
CA GLN A 374 -0.56 -5.96 -10.87
C GLN A 374 0.35 -6.22 -9.69
N LEU A 375 -0.26 -6.50 -8.53
CA LEU A 375 0.40 -6.91 -7.30
C LEU A 375 0.85 -8.37 -7.40
N ASN A 376 2.17 -8.60 -7.36
CA ASN A 376 2.78 -9.94 -7.44
C ASN A 376 3.38 -10.42 -6.11
N THR A 377 3.69 -9.51 -5.19
CA THR A 377 4.28 -9.82 -3.89
C THR A 377 3.91 -8.75 -2.87
N ILE A 378 3.77 -9.15 -1.61
CA ILE A 378 3.66 -8.25 -0.45
C ILE A 378 4.80 -8.46 0.56
N LEU A 379 5.73 -9.37 0.26
CA LEU A 379 6.93 -9.64 1.08
C LEU A 379 8.01 -8.57 0.85
N ASN A 380 7.80 -7.40 1.46
CA ASN A 380 8.71 -6.26 1.33
C ASN A 380 9.61 -6.06 2.57
N HIS A 381 9.55 -6.94 3.56
CA HIS A 381 10.34 -6.82 4.79
C HIS A 381 11.80 -7.29 4.60
N SER A 382 12.72 -6.77 5.42
CA SER A 382 14.18 -6.91 5.28
C SER A 382 14.70 -8.31 4.96
N LYS A 383 14.15 -9.36 5.59
CA LYS A 383 14.59 -10.75 5.35
C LYS A 383 14.37 -11.21 3.90
N TYR A 384 13.28 -10.81 3.25
CA TYR A 384 12.95 -11.23 1.89
C TYR A 384 13.27 -10.17 0.83
N VAL A 385 13.81 -9.00 1.20
CA VAL A 385 14.15 -7.96 0.22
C VAL A 385 15.22 -8.45 -0.76
N GLN A 386 16.19 -9.25 -0.28
CA GLN A 386 17.25 -9.81 -1.12
C GLN A 386 16.88 -11.19 -1.69
N GLU A 387 16.13 -12.01 -0.95
CA GLU A 387 15.83 -13.39 -1.32
C GLU A 387 14.65 -13.53 -2.27
N ASN A 388 13.64 -12.65 -2.18
CA ASN A 388 12.45 -12.75 -3.02
C ASN A 388 12.73 -12.09 -4.38
N PRO A 389 12.72 -12.83 -5.50
CA PRO A 389 13.01 -12.26 -6.81
C PRO A 389 11.80 -11.56 -7.44
N ARG A 390 10.60 -11.67 -6.83
CA ARG A 390 9.36 -11.15 -7.42
C ARG A 390 9.31 -9.62 -7.37
N ASN A 391 8.94 -9.02 -8.50
CA ASN A 391 8.69 -7.59 -8.63
C ASN A 391 7.24 -7.32 -9.02
N VAL A 392 6.75 -6.16 -8.59
CA VAL A 392 5.39 -5.70 -8.84
C VAL A 392 5.37 -4.86 -10.11
N LEU A 393 4.35 -5.03 -10.95
CA LEU A 393 4.29 -4.44 -12.28
C LEU A 393 3.24 -3.33 -12.34
N SER A 394 3.64 -2.14 -12.80
CA SER A 394 2.73 -1.01 -13.03
C SER A 394 2.89 -0.49 -14.46
N PRO A 395 2.21 -1.09 -15.46
CA PRO A 395 2.12 -0.54 -16.80
C PRO A 395 1.23 0.70 -16.82
N MET A 396 1.72 1.75 -17.46
CA MET A 396 1.05 3.03 -17.60
C MET A 396 0.95 3.41 -19.07
N ASP A 397 -0.15 4.09 -19.42
CA ASP A 397 -0.30 4.83 -20.66
C ASP A 397 0.09 6.32 -20.48
N LYS A 398 0.93 6.83 -21.38
CA LYS A 398 1.47 8.18 -21.34
C LYS A 398 0.45 9.17 -21.92
N PHE A 399 0.04 10.12 -21.08
CA PHE A 399 -0.63 11.39 -21.40
C PHE A 399 -1.47 11.43 -22.69
N GLY A 400 -2.78 11.30 -22.55
CA GLY A 400 -3.70 11.90 -23.51
C GLY A 400 -3.61 13.44 -23.42
N ARG A 401 -2.65 14.05 -24.13
CA ARG A 401 -2.78 15.46 -24.53
C ARG A 401 -3.78 15.50 -25.68
N SER A 402 -5.07 15.57 -25.36
CA SER A 402 -5.99 16.23 -26.29
C SER A 402 -5.70 17.73 -26.15
N THR A 403 -4.74 18.23 -26.94
CA THR A 403 -4.76 19.65 -27.29
C THR A 403 -6.06 19.89 -28.04
N PHE A 404 -7.11 20.29 -27.32
CA PHE A 404 -8.19 21.07 -27.93
C PHE A 404 -7.56 22.43 -28.25
N THR A 405 -6.88 22.49 -29.38
CA THR A 405 -6.63 23.75 -30.08
C THR A 405 -7.99 24.26 -30.52
N ASN A 406 -8.47 25.31 -29.87
CA ASN A 406 -9.37 26.25 -30.52
C ASN A 406 -8.61 27.01 -31.60
#